data_AF-A0A257PBA2-F1
#
_entry.id   AF-A0A257PBA2-F1
#
_cell.length_a   1.000
_cell.length_b   1.000
_cell.length_c   1.000
_cell.angle_alpha   90.00
_cell.angle_beta   90.00
_cell.angle_gamma   90.00
#
_symmetry.space_group_name_H-M   'P 1'
#
loop_
_entity.id
_entity.type
_entity.pdbx_description
1 polymer ?
#
loop_
_entity_poly.entity_id
_entity_poly.type
_entity_poly.pdbx_seq_one_letter_code
_entity_poly.pdbx_strand_id
1 'polypeptide(L)'
;VFLFLVDDTHPIEAGRLPNGEPDLYFRGFYCWNSEVGSKTLGIASFYLRAVCANRNIWGAQDFQEISIRHSKFATQRFAHEAAPALRRFANSSPAPFVAGIKAAQEQIVARKDDERESFLRKRGFSKGETAKIIATVLEEEGRPPESVFDFVQGITALARGKPHQDARLELEGKAKLLLERAA
;
A
#
# COMPACT_ATOMS: atom_id res chain seq x y z
N VAL A 1 -15.91 14.64 3.20
CA VAL A 1 -16.23 13.67 2.11
C VAL A 1 -15.00 12.83 1.83
N PHE A 2 -15.17 11.50 1.75
CA PHE A 2 -14.14 10.55 1.34
C PHE A 2 -14.75 9.58 0.31
N LEU A 3 -14.06 9.35 -0.80
CA LEU A 3 -14.43 8.40 -1.86
C LEU A 3 -13.22 7.50 -2.11
N PHE A 4 -13.46 6.22 -2.36
CA PHE A 4 -12.42 5.24 -2.73
C PHE A 4 -13.00 4.35 -3.83
N LEU A 5 -12.40 4.39 -5.02
CA LEU A 5 -12.84 3.63 -6.19
C LEU A 5 -11.68 2.85 -6.78
N VAL A 6 -12.02 1.70 -7.34
CA VAL A 6 -11.08 0.73 -7.92
C VAL A 6 -11.67 0.24 -9.24
N ASP A 7 -10.83 0.08 -10.25
CA ASP A 7 -11.18 -0.57 -11.51
C ASP A 7 -10.88 -2.07 -11.39
N ASP A 8 -11.92 -2.86 -11.14
CA ASP A 8 -11.87 -4.32 -11.03
C ASP A 8 -11.93 -5.03 -12.39
N THR A 9 -12.10 -4.30 -13.49
CA THR A 9 -12.24 -4.87 -14.85
C THR A 9 -10.90 -4.99 -15.60
N HIS A 10 -9.85 -4.30 -15.14
CA HIS A 10 -8.51 -4.33 -15.74
C HIS A 10 -7.44 -4.70 -14.70
N PRO A 11 -7.39 -5.97 -14.24
CA PRO A 11 -6.40 -6.42 -13.27
C PRO A 11 -4.97 -6.39 -13.85
N ILE A 12 -4.01 -6.20 -12.97
CA ILE A 12 -2.57 -6.31 -13.21
C ILE A 12 -2.05 -7.50 -12.42
N GLU A 13 -1.39 -8.44 -13.08
CA GLU A 13 -0.67 -9.52 -12.40
C GLU A 13 0.71 -9.03 -11.95
N ALA A 14 1.03 -9.19 -10.66
CA ALA A 14 2.36 -8.91 -10.11
C ALA A 14 2.80 -10.02 -9.14
N GLY A 15 3.05 -11.21 -9.70
CA GLY A 15 3.53 -12.38 -8.97
C GLY A 15 2.51 -13.51 -8.88
N ARG A 16 2.76 -14.47 -7.98
CA ARG A 16 1.91 -15.63 -7.75
C ARG A 16 1.63 -15.79 -6.25
N LEU A 17 0.41 -16.21 -5.94
CA LEU A 17 0.00 -16.59 -4.60
C LEU A 17 0.57 -17.98 -4.22
N PRO A 18 0.56 -18.36 -2.93
CA PRO A 18 1.04 -19.69 -2.50
C PRO A 18 0.30 -20.87 -3.15
N ASN A 19 -0.96 -20.68 -3.53
CA ASN A 19 -1.77 -21.68 -4.26
C ASN A 19 -1.47 -21.73 -5.78
N GLY A 20 -0.54 -20.91 -6.28
CA GLY A 20 -0.15 -20.83 -7.68
C GLY A 20 -1.02 -19.91 -8.54
N GLU A 21 -2.08 -19.31 -7.99
CA GLU A 21 -2.92 -18.36 -8.72
C GLU A 21 -2.18 -17.02 -8.95
N PRO A 22 -2.57 -16.24 -9.98
CA PRO A 22 -2.09 -14.87 -10.18
C PRO A 22 -2.28 -14.00 -8.93
N ASP A 23 -1.23 -13.27 -8.53
CA ASP A 23 -1.39 -12.19 -7.54
C ASP A 23 -1.86 -10.92 -8.26
N LEU A 24 -3.13 -10.59 -8.10
CA LEU A 24 -3.80 -9.53 -8.86
C LEU A 24 -3.81 -8.19 -8.11
N TYR A 25 -3.63 -7.12 -8.86
CA TYR A 25 -3.65 -5.74 -8.40
C TYR A 25 -4.54 -4.90 -9.29
N PHE A 26 -5.19 -3.89 -8.71
CA PHE A 26 -6.15 -3.05 -9.39
C PHE A 26 -5.79 -1.58 -9.26
N ARG A 27 -5.95 -0.81 -10.33
CA ARG A 27 -5.82 0.65 -10.27
C ARG A 27 -7.00 1.23 -9.50
N GLY A 28 -6.73 2.18 -8.64
CA GLY A 28 -7.78 2.92 -7.96
C GLY A 28 -7.36 4.34 -7.63
N PHE A 29 -8.30 5.09 -7.07
CA PHE A 29 -8.02 6.39 -6.49
C PHE A 29 -8.93 6.64 -5.30
N TYR A 30 -8.49 7.50 -4.39
CA TYR A 30 -9.34 8.06 -3.36
C TYR A 30 -9.32 9.57 -3.41
N CYS A 31 -10.44 10.20 -3.10
CA CYS A 31 -10.50 11.64 -2.91
C CYS A 31 -11.04 11.97 -1.53
N TRP A 32 -10.54 13.07 -0.96
CA TRP A 32 -10.92 13.51 0.37
C TRP A 32 -11.13 15.01 0.40
N ASN A 33 -11.82 15.45 1.45
CA ASN A 33 -11.99 16.83 1.80
C ASN A 33 -11.53 17.02 3.25
N SER A 34 -10.54 17.88 3.46
CA SER A 34 -10.11 18.33 4.78
C SER A 34 -11.11 19.36 5.32
N GLU A 35 -11.92 18.92 6.28
CA GLU A 35 -12.90 19.77 6.97
C GLU A 35 -12.24 20.69 8.02
N VAL A 36 -11.13 20.24 8.62
CA VAL A 36 -10.32 20.99 9.59
C VAL A 36 -8.85 21.07 9.16
N GLY A 37 -8.29 22.27 9.25
CA GLY A 37 -6.87 22.55 9.01
C GLY A 37 -6.60 23.36 7.74
N SER A 38 -6.81 22.77 6.56
CA SER A 38 -6.38 23.36 5.28
C SER A 38 -7.50 23.76 4.33
N LYS A 39 -8.74 23.31 4.57
CA LYS A 39 -9.87 23.46 3.63
C LYS A 39 -9.46 23.00 2.23
N THR A 40 -8.88 21.82 2.14
CA THR A 40 -8.29 21.27 0.93
C THR A 40 -9.09 20.08 0.41
N LEU A 41 -9.33 20.06 -0.90
CA LEU A 41 -9.74 18.87 -1.63
C LEU A 41 -8.48 18.17 -2.16
N GLY A 42 -8.41 16.87 -1.96
CA GLY A 42 -7.30 16.03 -2.42
C GLY A 42 -7.79 14.82 -3.21
N ILE A 43 -6.93 14.32 -4.10
CA ILE A 43 -7.11 13.04 -4.79
C ILE A 43 -5.75 12.36 -4.93
N ALA A 44 -5.72 11.03 -4.82
CA ALA A 44 -4.51 10.24 -5.02
C ALA A 44 -4.86 8.90 -5.69
N SER A 45 -4.02 8.47 -6.63
CA SER A 45 -4.10 7.19 -7.33
C SER A 45 -3.23 6.11 -6.67
N PHE A 46 -3.59 4.83 -6.83
CA PHE A 46 -2.90 3.70 -6.21
C PHE A 46 -3.10 2.38 -6.96
N TYR A 47 -2.30 1.37 -6.57
CA TYR A 47 -2.56 -0.04 -6.88
C TYR A 47 -3.01 -0.79 -5.62
N LEU A 48 -4.14 -1.50 -5.71
CA LEU A 48 -4.72 -2.28 -4.63
C LEU A 48 -4.59 -3.78 -4.91
N ARG A 49 -3.96 -4.53 -4.02
CA ARG A 49 -3.88 -6.00 -4.08
C ARG A 49 -5.26 -6.63 -3.84
N ALA A 50 -5.62 -7.64 -4.63
CA ALA A 50 -6.91 -8.33 -4.60
C ALA A 50 -7.12 -9.16 -3.32
N VAL A 51 -6.06 -9.86 -2.90
CA VAL A 51 -6.09 -10.68 -1.69
C VAL A 51 -6.05 -9.74 -0.48
N CYS A 52 -6.69 -10.15 0.61
CA CYS A 52 -6.62 -9.60 1.96
C CYS A 52 -7.31 -8.27 2.32
N ALA A 53 -7.88 -7.49 1.38
CA ALA A 53 -8.47 -6.17 1.71
C ALA A 53 -7.53 -5.32 2.62
N ASN A 54 -6.21 -5.56 2.53
CA ASN A 54 -5.18 -4.97 3.40
C ASN A 54 -5.05 -3.45 3.25
N ARG A 55 -5.88 -2.83 2.39
CA ARG A 55 -5.72 -1.46 1.91
C ARG A 55 -4.24 -1.17 1.62
N ASN A 56 -3.55 -2.18 1.11
CA ASN A 56 -2.14 -2.07 0.83
C ASN A 56 -2.08 -1.29 -0.48
N ILE A 57 -1.96 0.02 -0.32
CA ILE A 57 -1.92 1.02 -1.38
C ILE A 57 -0.47 1.04 -1.84
N TRP A 58 -0.20 0.25 -2.88
CA TRP A 58 1.12 0.16 -3.47
C TRP A 58 1.29 1.21 -4.58
N GLY A 59 2.52 1.66 -4.79
CA GLY A 59 2.84 2.58 -5.90
C GLY A 59 2.40 4.03 -5.68
N ALA A 60 2.30 4.49 -4.42
CA ALA A 60 2.13 5.91 -4.09
C ALA A 60 3.34 6.80 -4.48
N GLN A 61 4.26 6.28 -5.31
CA GLN A 61 5.45 6.97 -5.82
C GLN A 61 5.11 7.94 -6.96
N ASP A 62 4.06 7.66 -7.76
CA ASP A 62 3.51 8.58 -8.77
C ASP A 62 2.33 9.38 -8.21
N PHE A 63 2.58 10.04 -7.08
CA PHE A 63 1.61 10.83 -6.34
C PHE A 63 1.20 12.07 -7.16
N GLN A 64 0.15 11.98 -7.99
CA GLN A 64 -0.57 13.18 -8.46
C GLN A 64 -1.54 13.63 -7.37
N GLU A 65 -1.01 14.06 -6.22
CA GLU A 65 -1.82 14.78 -5.23
C GLU A 65 -2.19 16.14 -5.81
N ILE A 66 -3.42 16.23 -6.29
CA ILE A 66 -4.03 17.51 -6.64
C ILE A 66 -4.66 18.06 -5.37
N SER A 67 -4.01 19.06 -4.80
CA SER A 67 -4.43 19.74 -3.57
C SER A 67 -5.02 21.12 -3.92
N ILE A 68 -6.33 21.26 -3.81
CA ILE A 68 -7.04 22.50 -4.16
C ILE A 68 -7.68 23.11 -2.92
N ARG A 69 -7.32 24.36 -2.62
CA ARG A 69 -7.99 25.14 -1.57
C ARG A 69 -9.46 25.38 -1.91
N HIS A 70 -10.32 25.30 -0.90
CA HIS A 70 -11.74 25.61 -1.01
C HIS A 70 -11.93 27.08 -1.39
N SER A 71 -12.55 27.28 -2.55
CA SER A 71 -12.99 28.58 -3.05
C SER A 71 -14.26 28.38 -3.88
N LYS A 72 -14.92 29.47 -4.28
CA LYS A 72 -16.16 29.45 -5.07
C LYS A 72 -16.13 28.54 -6.31
N PHE A 73 -14.95 28.35 -6.91
CA PHE A 73 -14.75 27.53 -8.12
C PHE A 73 -13.92 26.27 -7.88
N ALA A 74 -13.70 25.87 -6.62
CA ALA A 74 -12.85 24.73 -6.29
C ALA A 74 -13.33 23.42 -6.92
N THR A 75 -14.64 23.18 -6.98
CA THR A 75 -15.20 21.98 -7.62
C THR A 75 -14.88 21.92 -9.11
N GLN A 76 -14.97 23.06 -9.82
CA GLN A 76 -14.67 23.12 -11.25
C GLN A 76 -13.18 22.91 -11.53
N ARG A 77 -12.30 23.54 -10.74
CA ARG A 77 -10.85 23.32 -10.85
C ARG A 77 -10.48 21.87 -10.52
N PHE A 78 -11.07 21.30 -9.48
CA PHE A 78 -10.86 19.91 -9.11
C PHE A 78 -11.25 18.96 -10.25
N ALA A 79 -12.43 19.12 -10.84
CA ALA A 79 -12.83 18.31 -11.99
C ALA A 79 -11.90 18.49 -13.20
N HIS A 80 -11.47 19.74 -13.46
CA HIS A 80 -10.57 20.06 -14.57
C HIS A 80 -9.16 19.46 -14.40
N GLU A 81 -8.66 19.36 -13.18
CA GLU A 81 -7.33 18.80 -12.89
C GLU A 81 -7.38 17.27 -12.68
N ALA A 82 -8.37 16.78 -11.94
CA ALA A 82 -8.48 15.37 -11.57
C ALA A 82 -8.79 14.47 -12.78
N ALA A 83 -9.71 14.87 -13.67
CA ALA A 83 -10.08 14.06 -14.82
C ALA A 83 -8.89 13.70 -15.75
N PRO A 84 -8.06 14.66 -16.21
CA PRO A 84 -6.89 14.33 -17.02
C PRO A 84 -5.82 13.57 -16.23
N ALA A 85 -5.66 13.83 -14.92
CA ALA A 85 -4.74 13.08 -14.07
C ALA A 85 -5.12 11.60 -13.97
N LEU A 86 -6.40 11.31 -13.67
CA LEU A 86 -6.92 9.95 -13.63
C LEU A 86 -6.83 9.27 -14.99
N ARG A 87 -7.11 10.00 -16.09
CA ARG A 87 -6.95 9.44 -17.46
C ARG A 87 -5.49 9.10 -17.77
N ARG A 88 -4.53 9.92 -17.37
CA ARG A 88 -3.10 9.60 -17.53
C ARG A 88 -2.72 8.36 -16.74
N PHE A 89 -3.16 8.25 -15.49
CA PHE A 89 -2.88 7.09 -14.64
C PHE A 89 -3.54 5.81 -15.17
N ALA A 90 -4.79 5.89 -15.63
CA ALA A 90 -5.49 4.73 -16.23
C ALA A 90 -4.77 4.19 -17.48
N ASN A 91 -4.11 5.06 -18.24
CA ASN A 91 -3.36 4.68 -19.44
C ASN A 91 -1.85 4.49 -19.19
N SER A 92 -1.36 4.63 -17.96
CA SER A 92 0.07 4.47 -17.67
C SER A 92 0.46 3.00 -17.62
N SER A 93 1.71 2.72 -18.00
CA SER A 93 2.26 1.37 -17.92
C SER A 93 2.40 0.93 -16.46
N PRO A 94 1.91 -0.26 -16.08
CA PRO A 94 2.12 -0.80 -14.74
C PRO A 94 3.52 -1.43 -14.57
N ALA A 95 4.35 -1.45 -15.61
CA ALA A 95 5.64 -2.15 -15.59
C ALA A 95 6.58 -1.72 -14.44
N PRO A 96 6.74 -0.42 -14.11
CA PRO A 96 7.56 -0.01 -12.97
C PRO A 96 7.01 -0.54 -11.64
N PHE A 97 5.69 -0.51 -11.47
CA PHE A 97 5.03 -1.07 -10.30
C PHE A 97 5.26 -2.57 -10.18
N VAL A 98 5.04 -3.33 -11.26
CA VAL A 98 5.29 -4.78 -11.31
C VAL A 98 6.75 -5.11 -11.00
N ALA A 99 7.69 -4.33 -11.54
CA ALA A 99 9.12 -4.49 -11.25
C ALA A 99 9.44 -4.25 -9.77
N GLY A 100 8.85 -3.23 -9.13
CA GLY A 100 9.04 -2.95 -7.71
C GLY A 100 8.49 -4.06 -6.80
N ILE A 101 7.31 -4.62 -7.12
CA ILE A 101 6.78 -5.78 -6.39
C ILE A 101 7.71 -6.99 -6.53
N LYS A 102 8.17 -7.26 -7.75
CA LYS A 102 9.10 -8.35 -8.01
C LYS A 102 10.41 -8.17 -7.24
N ALA A 103 10.99 -6.97 -7.24
CA ALA A 103 12.21 -6.68 -6.49
C ALA A 103 12.03 -6.91 -4.98
N ALA A 104 10.90 -6.49 -4.41
CA ALA A 104 10.59 -6.73 -3.00
C ALA A 104 10.37 -8.22 -2.66
N GLN A 105 9.83 -9.00 -3.59
CA GLN A 105 9.67 -10.45 -3.45
C GLN A 105 11.02 -11.19 -3.53
N GLU A 106 11.91 -10.76 -4.43
CA GLU A 106 13.23 -11.39 -4.62
C GLU A 106 14.23 -11.02 -3.52
N GLN A 107 14.03 -9.89 -2.84
CA GLN A 107 14.92 -9.43 -1.77
C GLN A 107 14.70 -10.21 -0.46
N ILE A 108 15.39 -11.34 -0.33
CA ILE A 108 15.43 -12.14 0.91
C ILE A 108 16.26 -11.44 1.99
N VAL A 109 15.65 -11.21 3.15
CA VAL A 109 16.24 -10.47 4.28
C VAL A 109 16.30 -11.29 5.58
N ALA A 110 15.65 -12.45 5.62
CA ALA A 110 15.75 -13.39 6.72
C ALA A 110 15.46 -14.82 6.25
N ARG A 111 16.20 -15.80 6.76
CA ARG A 111 15.93 -17.24 6.60
C ARG A 111 15.74 -17.95 7.94
N LYS A 112 16.30 -17.38 9.01
CA LYS A 112 16.23 -17.92 10.38
C LYS A 112 15.40 -17.02 11.29
N ASP A 113 14.93 -17.58 12.41
CA ASP A 113 14.03 -16.87 13.32
C ASP A 113 14.69 -15.65 13.98
N ASP A 114 15.97 -15.77 14.35
CA ASP A 114 16.76 -14.68 14.90
C ASP A 114 16.95 -13.54 13.89
N GLU A 115 17.11 -13.87 12.61
CA GLU A 115 17.18 -12.87 11.52
C GLU A 115 15.84 -12.15 11.34
N ARG A 116 14.71 -12.87 11.41
CA ARG A 116 13.35 -12.28 11.30
C ARG A 116 13.09 -11.30 12.44
N GLU A 117 13.40 -11.70 13.66
CA GLU A 117 13.29 -10.83 14.82
C GLU A 117 14.19 -9.61 14.67
N SER A 118 15.48 -9.82 14.38
CA SER A 118 16.46 -8.75 14.21
C SER A 118 16.05 -7.75 13.14
N PHE A 119 15.49 -8.22 12.02
CA PHE A 119 15.04 -7.38 10.91
C PHE A 119 13.97 -6.38 11.34
N LEU A 120 12.96 -6.83 12.09
CA LEU A 120 11.89 -5.97 12.60
C LEU A 120 12.36 -5.11 13.77
N ARG A 121 13.13 -5.67 14.71
CA ARG A 121 13.64 -4.93 15.88
C ARG A 121 14.50 -3.73 15.50
N LYS A 122 15.38 -3.87 14.50
CA LYS A 122 16.21 -2.77 13.95
C LYS A 122 15.38 -1.65 13.29
N ARG A 123 14.10 -1.91 12.99
CA ARG A 123 13.17 -0.97 12.37
C ARG A 123 12.14 -0.41 13.36
N GLY A 124 12.41 -0.53 14.65
CA GLY A 124 11.62 0.10 15.70
C GLY A 124 10.28 -0.58 15.96
N PHE A 125 10.18 -1.89 15.71
CA PHE A 125 9.03 -2.70 16.16
C PHE A 125 9.28 -3.22 17.58
N SER A 126 8.26 -3.18 18.43
CA SER A 126 8.30 -3.79 19.76
C SER A 126 8.42 -5.32 19.68
N LYS A 127 8.85 -6.00 20.76
CA LYS A 127 8.97 -7.47 20.77
C LYS A 127 7.61 -8.13 20.50
N GLY A 128 6.55 -7.57 21.07
CA GLY A 128 5.18 -8.03 20.85
C GLY A 128 4.70 -7.83 19.42
N GLU A 129 5.01 -6.69 18.79
CA GLU A 129 4.69 -6.48 17.37
C GLU A 129 5.49 -7.41 16.46
N THR A 130 6.77 -7.60 16.74
CA THR A 130 7.63 -8.53 15.99
C THR A 130 7.04 -9.94 15.97
N ALA A 131 6.69 -10.49 17.14
CA ALA A 131 6.09 -11.81 17.24
C ALA A 131 4.75 -11.89 16.50
N LYS A 132 3.90 -10.85 16.63
CA LYS A 132 2.60 -10.79 15.92
C LYS A 132 2.77 -10.74 14.41
N ILE A 133 3.67 -9.90 13.89
CA ILE A 133 3.93 -9.79 12.45
C ILE A 133 4.36 -11.14 11.88
N ILE A 134 5.33 -11.81 12.51
CA ILE A 134 5.83 -13.12 12.06
C ILE A 134 4.71 -14.17 12.09
N ALA A 135 3.93 -14.20 13.18
CA ALA A 135 2.80 -15.13 13.32
C ALA A 135 1.71 -14.88 12.27
N THR A 136 1.37 -13.63 12.00
CA THR A 136 0.36 -13.26 10.99
C THR A 136 0.80 -13.67 9.59
N VAL A 137 2.08 -13.50 9.22
CA VAL A 137 2.58 -14.00 7.92
C VAL A 137 2.48 -15.52 7.86
N LEU A 138 2.88 -16.23 8.92
CA LEU A 138 2.78 -17.68 8.96
C LEU A 138 1.33 -18.17 8.81
N GLU A 139 0.38 -17.49 9.46
CA GLU A 139 -1.05 -17.80 9.40
C GLU A 139 -1.66 -17.51 8.02
N GLU A 140 -1.40 -16.33 7.44
CA GLU A 140 -2.01 -15.91 6.18
C GLU A 140 -1.32 -16.49 4.94
N GLU A 141 0.00 -16.65 4.96
CA GLU A 141 0.82 -17.07 3.80
C GLU A 141 1.32 -18.53 3.92
N GLY A 142 1.08 -19.20 5.05
CA GLY A 142 1.44 -20.61 5.27
C GLY A 142 2.94 -20.89 5.47
N ARG A 143 3.77 -19.84 5.50
CA ARG A 143 5.23 -19.91 5.69
C ARG A 143 5.72 -18.68 6.45
N PRO A 144 6.83 -18.77 7.20
CA PRO A 144 7.38 -17.60 7.87
C PRO A 144 7.93 -16.58 6.85
N PRO A 145 8.02 -15.28 7.23
CA PRO A 145 8.48 -14.25 6.31
C PRO A 145 9.96 -14.42 5.98
N GLU A 146 10.31 -14.23 4.71
CA GLU A 146 11.70 -14.28 4.24
C GLU A 146 12.10 -13.05 3.42
N SER A 147 11.20 -12.59 2.55
CA SER A 147 11.41 -11.44 1.66
C SER A 147 10.95 -10.12 2.29
N VAL A 148 11.42 -8.99 1.74
CA VAL A 148 10.87 -7.67 2.11
C VAL A 148 9.36 -7.65 1.91
N PHE A 149 8.87 -8.22 0.81
CA PHE A 149 7.44 -8.30 0.52
C PHE A 149 6.66 -9.03 1.61
N ASP A 150 7.16 -10.17 2.10
CA ASP A 150 6.51 -10.93 3.19
C ASP A 150 6.39 -10.09 4.47
N PHE A 151 7.43 -9.33 4.82
CA PHE A 151 7.39 -8.44 5.99
C PHE A 151 6.40 -7.29 5.79
N VAL A 152 6.33 -6.69 4.60
CA VAL A 152 5.33 -5.63 4.32
C VAL A 152 3.91 -6.19 4.42
N GLN A 153 3.68 -7.40 3.93
CA GLN A 153 2.41 -8.10 4.08
C GLN A 153 2.05 -8.31 5.55
N GLY A 154 2.96 -8.83 6.36
CA GLY A 154 2.73 -9.02 7.80
C GLY A 154 2.45 -7.72 8.56
N ILE A 155 3.18 -6.65 8.26
CA ILE A 155 2.98 -5.34 8.90
C ILE A 155 1.60 -4.77 8.57
N THR A 156 1.20 -4.83 7.30
CA THR A 156 -0.09 -4.28 6.83
C THR A 156 -1.27 -5.13 7.28
N ALA A 157 -1.12 -6.45 7.34
CA ALA A 157 -2.09 -7.35 7.94
C ALA A 157 -2.29 -7.03 9.43
N LEU A 158 -1.20 -6.84 10.20
CA LEU A 158 -1.31 -6.41 11.60
C LEU A 158 -1.99 -5.04 11.75
N ALA A 159 -1.73 -4.11 10.83
CA ALA A 159 -2.32 -2.77 10.85
C ALA A 159 -3.86 -2.80 10.72
N ARG A 160 -4.44 -3.76 9.98
CA ARG A 160 -5.90 -3.93 9.85
C ARG A 160 -6.59 -4.15 11.19
N GLY A 161 -5.93 -4.83 12.13
CA GLY A 161 -6.49 -5.13 13.45
C GLY A 161 -6.43 -3.97 14.44
N LYS A 162 -5.86 -2.82 14.06
CA LYS A 162 -5.74 -1.67 14.97
C LYS A 162 -7.08 -0.91 15.04
N PRO A 163 -7.63 -0.69 16.25
CA PRO A 163 -8.87 0.06 16.40
C PRO A 163 -8.69 1.56 16.17
N HIS A 164 -7.48 2.09 16.41
CA HIS A 164 -7.17 3.51 16.27
C HIS A 164 -6.41 3.79 14.98
N GLN A 165 -6.85 4.83 14.27
CA GLN A 165 -6.38 5.16 12.92
C GLN A 165 -4.93 5.64 12.90
N ASP A 166 -4.49 6.36 13.92
CA ASP A 166 -3.10 6.79 14.12
C ASP A 166 -2.14 5.60 14.21
N ALA A 167 -2.42 4.63 15.09
CA ALA A 167 -1.61 3.43 15.25
C ALA A 167 -1.57 2.57 13.98
N ARG A 168 -2.67 2.57 13.21
CA ARG A 168 -2.72 1.94 11.89
C ARG A 168 -1.79 2.63 10.90
N LEU A 169 -1.89 3.97 10.79
CA LEU A 169 -1.09 4.77 9.85
C LEU A 169 0.41 4.68 10.15
N GLU A 170 0.82 4.60 11.42
CA GLU A 170 2.21 4.40 11.79
C GLU A 170 2.78 3.07 11.26
N LEU A 171 2.01 1.98 11.35
CA LEU A 171 2.42 0.67 10.83
C LEU A 171 2.46 0.67 9.31
N GLU A 172 1.42 1.17 8.65
CA GLU A 172 1.35 1.30 7.20
C GLU A 172 2.50 2.17 6.65
N GLY A 173 2.87 3.24 7.37
CA GLY A 173 4.01 4.09 7.04
C GLY A 173 5.36 3.36 7.11
N LYS A 174 5.58 2.52 8.13
CA LYS A 174 6.78 1.67 8.21
C LYS A 174 6.83 0.64 7.06
N ALA A 175 5.68 0.06 6.71
CA ALA A 175 5.56 -0.89 5.61
C ALA A 175 5.87 -0.23 4.25
N LYS A 176 5.35 1.00 4.04
CA LYS A 176 5.66 1.81 2.86
C LYS A 176 7.16 2.04 2.71
N LEU A 177 7.84 2.48 3.78
CA LEU A 177 9.29 2.74 3.76
C LEU A 177 10.12 1.49 3.45
N LEU A 178 9.64 0.31 3.85
CA LEU A 178 10.31 -0.95 3.53
C LEU A 178 10.26 -1.24 2.03
N LEU A 179 9.09 -1.10 1.43
CA LEU A 179 8.92 -1.30 0.00
C LEU A 179 9.69 -0.28 -0.82
N GLU A 180 9.63 1.01 -0.46
CA GLU A 180 10.32 2.08 -1.21
C GLU A 180 11.84 1.89 -1.27
N ARG A 181 12.42 1.12 -0.34
CA ARG A 181 13.85 0.80 -0.34
C ARG A 181 14.18 -0.45 -1.17
N ALA A 182 13.17 -1.22 -1.55
CA ALA A 182 13.30 -2.45 -2.32
C ALA A 182 13.03 -2.25 -3.80
N ALA A 183 12.14 -1.30 -4.14
CA ALA A 183 11.83 -0.86 -5.50
C ALA A 183 12.85 0.18 -6.00
#